data_AF-A0A2V8MPQ6-F1
#
_entry.id   AF-A0A2V8MPQ6-F1
#
_cell.length_a   1.000
_cell.length_b   1.000
_cell.length_c   1.000
_cell.angle_alpha   90.00
_cell.angle_beta   90.00
_cell.angle_gamma   90.00
#
_symmetry.space_group_name_H-M   'P 1'
#
loop_
_entity.id
_entity.type
_entity.pdbx_description
1 polymer ?
#
loop_
_entity_poly.entity_id
_entity_poly.type
_entity_poly.pdbx_seq_one_letter_code
_entity_poly.pdbx_strand_id
1 'polypeptide(L)'
;MTRPSIAIAIDYLASCPEFVNALARLSWKEWQEIYQQREQTLEDCLKNYQERMNSDRLPLTLVAVHGGELVGMVSLKYHDMDTRPD
;
A
#
# COMPACT_ATOMS: atom_id res chain seq x y z
N MET A 1 -27.25 11.86 20.12
CA MET A 1 -26.70 10.68 19.43
C MET A 1 -26.19 11.12 18.07
N THR A 2 -24.90 11.41 17.96
CA THR A 2 -24.22 11.66 16.69
C THR A 2 -24.00 10.31 16.02
N ARG A 3 -24.52 10.11 14.79
CA ARG A 3 -24.11 8.96 13.98
C ARG A 3 -22.59 9.03 13.82
N PRO A 4 -21.82 7.97 14.08
CA PRO A 4 -20.43 7.97 13.68
C PRO A 4 -20.37 8.16 12.16
N SER A 5 -19.44 8.98 11.69
CA SER A 5 -19.15 9.08 10.26
C SER A 5 -18.69 7.70 9.78
N ILE A 6 -19.60 6.96 9.13
CA ILE A 6 -19.40 5.60 8.58
C ILE A 6 -18.57 5.64 7.29
N ALA A 7 -18.25 6.83 6.77
CA ALA A 7 -17.59 6.95 5.48
C ALA A 7 -16.10 6.57 5.56
N ILE A 8 -15.73 5.51 4.86
CA ILE A 8 -14.35 5.23 4.48
C ILE A 8 -13.99 6.17 3.32
N ALA A 9 -12.90 6.93 3.47
CA ALA A 9 -12.34 7.72 2.39
C ALA A 9 -11.27 6.89 1.66
N ILE A 10 -11.29 6.91 0.33
CA ILE A 10 -10.22 6.35 -0.50
C ILE A 10 -9.41 7.50 -1.07
N ASP A 11 -8.10 7.50 -0.85
CA ASP A 11 -7.19 8.54 -1.37
C ASP A 11 -5.89 7.91 -1.89
N TYR A 12 -5.10 8.67 -2.62
CA TYR A 12 -3.76 8.27 -3.04
C TYR A 12 -2.82 8.24 -1.84
N LEU A 13 -1.92 7.26 -1.78
CA LEU A 13 -0.83 7.26 -0.81
C LEU A 13 0.05 8.52 -0.94
N ALA A 14 0.15 9.08 -2.14
CA ALA A 14 0.81 10.36 -2.38
C ALA A 14 0.20 11.51 -1.57
N SER A 15 -1.11 11.48 -1.31
CA SER A 15 -1.83 12.45 -0.48
C SER A 15 -1.71 12.17 1.03
N CYS A 16 -1.30 10.96 1.42
CA CYS A 16 -1.20 10.51 2.81
C CYS A 16 0.17 9.86 3.10
N PRO A 17 1.28 10.60 2.94
CA PRO A 17 2.64 10.07 3.06
C PRO A 17 2.95 9.46 4.44
N GLU A 18 2.24 9.86 5.50
CA GLU A 18 2.37 9.33 6.85
C GLU A 18 2.13 7.82 6.93
N PHE A 19 1.34 7.24 6.02
CA PHE A 19 1.02 5.81 6.01
C PHE A 19 2.09 4.95 5.34
N VAL A 20 3.06 5.52 4.61
CA VAL A 20 4.04 4.74 3.82
C VAL A 20 4.79 3.69 4.66
N ASN A 21 5.21 4.10 5.87
CA ASN A 21 5.94 3.23 6.79
C ASN A 21 5.03 2.15 7.41
N ALA A 22 3.77 2.50 7.69
CA ALA A 22 2.79 1.55 8.22
C ALA A 22 2.47 0.47 7.18
N LEU A 23 2.27 0.88 5.93
CA LEU A 23 2.00 -0.02 4.81
C LEU A 23 3.14 -1.00 4.52
N ALA A 24 4.38 -0.51 4.52
CA ALA A 24 5.56 -1.35 4.34
C ALA A 24 5.65 -2.43 5.44
N ARG A 25 5.43 -2.04 6.71
CA ARG A 25 5.44 -2.97 7.85
C ARG A 25 4.28 -3.97 7.81
N LEU A 26 3.07 -3.52 7.45
CA LEU A 26 1.91 -4.39 7.31
C LEU A 26 2.14 -5.44 6.22
N SER A 27 2.59 -5.01 5.04
CA SER A 27 2.90 -5.92 3.93
C SER A 27 4.01 -6.89 4.28
N TRP A 28 5.10 -6.42 4.88
CA TRP A 28 6.18 -7.28 5.32
C TRP A 28 5.67 -8.32 6.31
N LYS A 29 4.91 -7.91 7.33
CA LYS A 29 4.35 -8.84 8.32
C LYS A 29 3.45 -9.91 7.70
N GLU A 30 2.67 -9.55 6.69
CA GLU A 30 1.71 -10.47 6.06
C GLU A 30 2.37 -11.42 5.05
N TRP A 31 3.39 -10.97 4.34
CA TRP A 31 4.00 -11.69 3.22
C TRP A 31 5.50 -11.97 3.40
N GLN A 32 6.01 -11.89 4.63
CA GLN A 32 7.45 -11.97 4.95
C GLN A 32 8.13 -13.16 4.28
N GLU A 33 7.55 -14.35 4.40
CA GLU A 33 8.12 -15.58 3.86
C GLU A 33 8.29 -15.52 2.34
N ILE A 34 7.30 -14.96 1.63
CA ILE A 34 7.35 -14.80 0.17
C ILE A 34 8.42 -13.78 -0.23
N TYR A 35 8.52 -12.66 0.51
CA TYR A 35 9.55 -11.66 0.25
C TYR A 35 10.96 -12.21 0.48
N GLN A 36 11.15 -12.97 1.57
CA GLN A 36 12.45 -13.58 1.87
C GLN A 36 12.85 -14.64 0.84
N GLN A 37 11.89 -15.41 0.30
CA GLN A 37 12.16 -16.33 -0.82
C GLN A 37 12.64 -15.61 -2.09
N ARG A 38 12.35 -14.32 -2.23
CA ARG A 38 12.80 -13.45 -3.33
C ARG A 38 13.97 -12.55 -2.95
N GLU A 39 14.64 -12.85 -1.82
CA GLU A 39 15.77 -12.05 -1.28
C GLU A 39 15.41 -10.58 -0.99
N GLN A 40 14.12 -10.28 -0.77
CA GLN A 40 13.65 -8.95 -0.44
C GLN A 40 13.64 -8.70 1.07
N THR A 41 13.79 -7.44 1.44
CA THR A 41 13.81 -6.94 2.82
C THR A 41 12.61 -6.03 3.11
N LEU A 42 12.44 -5.64 4.38
CA LEU A 42 11.49 -4.60 4.75
C LEU A 42 11.84 -3.24 4.10
N GLU A 43 13.13 -2.97 3.89
CA GLU A 43 13.58 -1.75 3.20
C GLU A 43 13.14 -1.76 1.74
N ASP A 44 13.21 -2.91 1.06
CA ASP A 44 12.66 -3.07 -0.29
C ASP A 44 11.14 -2.87 -0.32
N CYS A 45 10.43 -3.37 0.70
CA CYS A 45 8.99 -3.10 0.84
C CYS A 45 8.71 -1.60 1.00
N LEU A 46 9.49 -0.89 1.81
CA LEU A 46 9.36 0.55 1.98
C LEU A 46 9.61 1.30 0.66
N LYS A 47 10.70 0.95 -0.03
CA LYS A 47 11.04 1.51 -1.35
C LYS A 47 9.92 1.29 -2.36
N ASN A 48 9.35 0.09 -2.41
CA ASN A 48 8.21 -0.23 -3.27
C ASN A 48 6.99 0.67 -2.99
N TYR A 49 6.71 1.01 -1.73
CA TYR A 49 5.62 1.93 -1.41
C TYR A 49 5.95 3.38 -1.75
N GLN A 50 7.19 3.82 -1.57
CA GLN A 50 7.65 5.14 -1.98
C GLN A 50 7.53 5.31 -3.51
N GLU A 51 7.93 4.32 -4.29
CA GLU A 51 7.78 4.31 -5.75
C GLU A 51 6.32 4.37 -6.20
N ARG A 52 5.40 3.89 -5.34
CA ARG A 52 3.94 3.90 -5.57
C ARG A 52 3.25 5.16 -5.04
N MET A 53 3.99 6.17 -4.61
CA MET A 53 3.44 7.48 -4.25
C MET A 53 3.21 8.35 -5.48
N ASN A 54 2.49 7.81 -6.46
CA ASN A 54 2.04 8.54 -7.65
C ASN A 54 0.52 8.73 -7.58
N SER A 55 0.00 9.74 -8.28
CA SER A 55 -1.44 9.99 -8.43
C SER A 55 -1.91 10.03 -9.90
N ASP A 56 -0.97 10.09 -10.83
CA ASP A 56 -1.20 10.27 -12.28
C ASP A 56 -0.59 9.18 -13.15
N ARG A 57 0.22 8.29 -12.57
CA ARG A 57 0.92 7.22 -13.28
C ARG A 57 1.06 5.97 -12.42
N LEU A 58 1.32 4.85 -13.09
CA LEU A 58 1.67 3.60 -12.42
C LEU A 58 3.18 3.52 -12.13
N PRO A 59 3.59 2.80 -11.07
CA PRO A 59 2.71 2.12 -10.12
C PRO A 59 2.13 3.11 -9.09
N LEU A 60 0.96 2.83 -8.51
CA LEU A 60 0.38 3.68 -7.47
C LEU A 60 -0.29 2.87 -6.36
N THR A 61 -0.44 3.46 -5.18
CA THR A 61 -1.20 2.89 -4.07
C THR A 61 -2.34 3.80 -3.68
N LEU A 62 -3.54 3.24 -3.53
CA LEU A 62 -4.66 3.88 -2.86
C LEU A 62 -4.75 3.36 -1.43
N VAL A 63 -5.12 4.23 -0.50
CA VAL A 63 -5.36 3.91 0.91
C VAL A 63 -6.83 4.12 1.26
N ALA A 64 -7.35 3.25 2.11
CA ALA A 64 -8.65 3.40 2.73
C ALA A 64 -8.45 3.92 4.15
N VAL A 65 -9.08 5.05 4.48
CA VAL A 65 -8.94 5.73 5.77
C VAL A 65 -10.30 5.89 6.43
N HIS A 66 -10.42 5.50 7.70
CA HIS A 66 -11.60 5.70 8.53
C HIS A 66 -11.20 6.43 9.81
N GLY A 67 -11.77 7.61 10.04
CA GLY A 67 -11.45 8.40 11.25
C GLY A 67 -9.97 8.81 11.38
N GLY A 68 -9.24 8.89 10.27
CA GLY A 68 -7.79 9.16 10.26
C GLY A 68 -6.92 7.91 10.42
N GLU A 69 -7.53 6.73 10.57
CA GLU A 69 -6.81 5.45 10.66
C GLU A 69 -6.81 4.71 9.33
N LEU A 70 -5.67 4.14 8.99
CA LEU A 70 -5.52 3.27 7.83
C LEU A 70 -6.28 1.95 8.05
N VAL A 71 -7.31 1.70 7.25
CA VAL A 71 -8.13 0.48 7.32
C VAL A 71 -7.96 -0.45 6.12
N GLY A 72 -7.23 -0.02 5.09
CA GLY A 72 -6.96 -0.84 3.92
C GLY A 72 -6.09 -0.15 2.89
N MET A 73 -5.64 -0.90 1.90
CA MET A 73 -4.83 -0.41 0.80
C MET A 73 -4.98 -1.31 -0.43
N VAL A 74 -4.70 -0.73 -1.60
CA VAL A 74 -4.52 -1.49 -2.84
C VAL A 74 -3.43 -0.82 -3.67
N SER A 75 -2.55 -1.62 -4.26
CA SER A 75 -1.55 -1.13 -5.21
C SER A 75 -1.90 -1.55 -6.63
N LEU A 76 -1.86 -0.61 -7.56
CA LEU A 76 -1.84 -0.87 -8.99
C LEU A 76 -0.38 -0.88 -9.46
N LYS A 77 0.03 -1.96 -10.13
CA LYS A 77 1.40 -2.18 -10.64
C LYS A 77 1.34 -2.52 -12.13
N TYR A 78 2.44 -2.32 -12.86
CA TYR A 78 2.54 -2.74 -14.26
C TYR A 78 2.36 -4.24 -14.42
N HIS A 79 3.07 -5.01 -13.59
CA HIS A 79 3.01 -6.46 -13.55
C HIS A 79 2.85 -6.88 -12.10
N ASP A 80 1.70 -7.45 -11.76
CA ASP A 80 1.42 -7.90 -10.39
C ASP A 80 1.97 -9.32 -10.13
N MET A 81 2.10 -10.12 -11.18
CA MET A 81 2.70 -11.45 -11.15
C MET A 81 3.76 -11.57 -12.25
N ASP A 82 5.00 -11.84 -11.87
CA ASP A 82 6.11 -12.12 -12.79
C ASP A 82 5.86 -13.36 -13.67
N THR A 83 4.94 -14.24 -13.25
CA THR A 83 4.60 -15.48 -13.94
C THR A 83 3.40 -15.35 -14.88
N ARG A 84 2.85 -14.14 -15.07
CA ARG A 84 1.74 -13.94 -15.98
C ARG A 84 2.26 -14.02 -17.42
N PRO A 85 1.78 -14.95 -18.27
CA PRO A 85 2.10 -14.93 -19.69
C PRO A 85 1.55 -13.64 -20.33
N ASP A 86 2.34 -13.06 -21.23
CA ASP A 86 1.95 -11.90 -22.05
C ASP A 86 0.76 -12.20 -22.98
#